data_AF-A0A970GK43-F1
#
_entry.id   AF-A0A970GK43-F1
#
_cell.length_a   1.000
_cell.length_b   1.000
_cell.length_c   1.000
_cell.angle_alpha   90.00
_cell.angle_beta   90.00
_cell.angle_gamma   90.00
#
_symmetry.space_group_name_H-M   'P 1'
#
loop_
_entity.id
_entity.type
_entity.pdbx_description
1 polymer ?
#
loop_
_entity_poly.entity_id
_entity_poly.type
_entity_poly.pdbx_seq_one_letter_code
_entity_poly.pdbx_strand_id
1 'polypeptide(L)'
;EYLAMRGVLVLLKMYGKVRLRLNSQLTITGFLPTMYDGRTIHSRQVLNELQERFGGKYRIFDHIINRSVRFAEAAAAGEPIFTYAKGVPGALAYRALAQEILSDGTGRKRG
;
A
#
# COMPACT_ATOMS: atom_id res chain seq x y z
N GLU A 1 10.75 -2.24 -18.70
CA GLU A 1 9.81 -2.93 -17.79
C GLU A 1 8.65 -1.97 -17.51
N TYR A 2 7.41 -2.33 -17.86
CA TYR A 2 6.23 -1.43 -17.88
C TYR A 2 4.98 -2.07 -17.22
N LEU A 3 5.11 -3.28 -16.67
CA LEU A 3 3.93 -4.09 -16.30
C LEU A 3 3.26 -3.58 -15.01
N ALA A 4 4.05 -3.22 -13.99
CA ALA A 4 3.53 -2.73 -12.71
C ALA A 4 2.72 -1.44 -12.89
N MET A 5 3.25 -0.48 -13.66
CA MET A 5 2.60 0.81 -13.89
C MET A 5 1.35 0.71 -14.76
N ARG A 6 1.32 -0.21 -15.74
CA ARG A 6 0.11 -0.46 -16.54
C ARG A 6 -1.03 -0.95 -15.65
N GLY A 7 -0.73 -1.84 -14.69
CA GLY A 7 -1.71 -2.31 -13.71
C GLY A 7 -2.32 -1.18 -12.89
N VAL A 8 -1.49 -0.27 -12.37
CA VAL A 8 -1.94 0.89 -11.58
C VAL A 8 -2.88 1.78 -12.41
N LEU A 9 -2.55 2.07 -13.67
CA LEU A 9 -3.39 2.90 -14.54
C LEU A 9 -4.76 2.25 -14.81
N VAL A 10 -4.79 0.94 -15.05
CA VAL A 10 -6.04 0.20 -15.25
C VAL A 10 -6.90 0.26 -13.98
N LEU A 11 -6.29 0.08 -12.80
CA LEU A 11 -6.99 0.19 -11.52
C LEU A 11 -7.56 1.60 -11.31
N LEU A 12 -6.79 2.65 -11.59
CA LEU A 12 -7.25 4.04 -11.49
C LEU A 12 -8.41 4.35 -12.44
N LYS A 13 -8.39 3.79 -13.66
CA LYS A 13 -9.52 3.90 -14.59
C LYS A 13 -10.77 3.22 -14.04
N MET A 14 -10.63 2.05 -13.43
CA MET A 14 -11.74 1.33 -12.80
C MET A 14 -12.28 2.07 -11.58
N TYR A 15 -11.40 2.61 -10.73
CA TYR A 15 -11.76 3.49 -9.62
C TYR A 15 -12.60 4.68 -10.10
N GLY A 16 -12.18 5.36 -11.18
CA GLY A 16 -12.94 6.48 -11.75
C GLY A 16 -14.36 6.09 -12.19
N LYS A 17 -14.53 4.91 -12.79
CA LYS A 17 -15.84 4.38 -13.18
C LYS A 17 -16.73 4.08 -11.97
N VAL A 18 -16.18 3.42 -10.95
CA VAL A 18 -16.92 3.09 -9.71
C VAL A 18 -17.32 4.37 -8.99
N ARG A 19 -16.41 5.34 -8.88
CA ARG A 19 -16.70 6.62 -8.24
C ARG A 19 -17.81 7.38 -8.95
N LEU A 20 -17.80 7.41 -10.28
CA LEU A 20 -18.82 8.10 -11.06
C LEU A 20 -20.20 7.43 -11.00
N ARG A 21 -20.26 6.09 -11.02
CA ARG A 21 -21.52 5.35 -11.18
C ARG A 21 -22.13 4.79 -9.89
N LEU A 22 -21.31 4.51 -8.89
CA LEU A 22 -21.73 3.73 -7.71
C LEU A 22 -21.47 4.44 -6.38
N ASN A 23 -20.33 5.11 -6.22
CA ASN A 23 -19.99 5.77 -4.95
C ASN A 23 -19.13 7.03 -5.17
N SER A 24 -19.78 8.19 -5.26
CA SER A 24 -19.11 9.49 -5.49
C SER A 24 -18.14 9.90 -4.38
N GLN A 25 -18.35 9.38 -3.16
CA GLN A 25 -17.52 9.61 -1.97
C GLN A 25 -16.29 8.70 -1.90
N LEU A 26 -16.13 7.76 -2.85
CA LEU A 26 -14.96 6.88 -2.87
C LEU A 26 -13.68 7.70 -3.09
N THR A 27 -12.73 7.56 -2.18
CA THR A 27 -11.43 8.22 -2.24
C THR A 27 -10.29 7.22 -2.15
N ILE A 28 -9.20 7.49 -2.86
CA ILE A 28 -7.94 6.75 -2.69
C ILE A 28 -7.19 7.36 -1.51
N THR A 29 -6.91 6.55 -0.49
CA THR A 29 -6.15 6.99 0.68
C THR A 29 -4.66 7.15 0.34
N GLY A 30 -4.12 6.25 -0.48
CA GLY A 30 -2.73 6.29 -0.93
C GLY A 30 -2.32 4.96 -1.58
N PHE A 31 -1.07 4.88 -2.01
CA PHE A 31 -0.44 3.67 -2.51
C PHE A 31 0.57 3.15 -1.49
N LEU A 32 0.46 1.85 -1.18
CA LEU A 32 1.35 1.16 -0.27
C LEU A 32 2.33 0.28 -1.06
N PRO A 33 3.63 0.60 -1.08
CA PRO A 33 4.64 -0.28 -1.66
C PRO A 33 4.80 -1.55 -0.81
N THR A 34 4.57 -2.71 -1.44
CA THR A 34 4.67 -4.03 -0.77
C THR A 34 5.65 -4.97 -1.47
N MET A 35 6.06 -6.02 -0.74
CA MET A 35 7.03 -7.02 -1.20
C MET A 35 8.34 -6.41 -1.71
N TYR A 36 8.70 -5.24 -1.18
CA TYR A 36 9.86 -4.49 -1.61
C TYR A 36 11.15 -5.21 -1.19
N ASP A 37 12.13 -5.21 -2.09
CA ASP A 37 13.50 -5.62 -1.79
C ASP A 37 14.46 -4.50 -2.18
N GLY A 38 14.88 -3.72 -1.17
CA GLY A 38 15.76 -2.57 -1.32
C GLY A 38 17.16 -2.90 -1.80
N ARG A 39 17.53 -4.18 -1.93
CA ARG A 39 18.79 -4.60 -2.54
C ARG A 39 18.71 -4.57 -4.06
N THR A 40 17.52 -4.72 -4.62
CA THR A 40 17.31 -4.78 -6.07
C THR A 40 17.19 -3.38 -6.68
N ILE A 41 17.82 -3.19 -7.84
CA ILE A 41 17.67 -1.96 -8.63
C ILE A 41 16.21 -1.81 -9.07
N HIS A 42 15.56 -2.90 -9.46
CA HIS A 42 14.19 -2.92 -9.94
C HIS A 42 13.19 -2.37 -8.91
N SER A 43 13.24 -2.81 -7.64
CA SER A 43 12.32 -2.28 -6.61
C SER A 43 12.50 -0.78 -6.39
N ARG A 44 13.74 -0.26 -6.45
CA ARG A 44 14.01 1.18 -6.36
C ARG A 44 13.44 1.95 -7.55
N GLN A 45 13.65 1.44 -8.76
CA GLN A 45 13.13 2.06 -9.98
C GLN A 45 11.60 2.13 -9.99
N VAL A 46 10.92 1.05 -9.61
CA VAL A 46 9.45 1.02 -9.54
C VAL A 46 8.92 2.03 -8.52
N LEU A 47 9.57 2.16 -7.36
CA LEU A 47 9.15 3.12 -6.34
C LEU A 47 9.36 4.57 -6.79
N ASN A 48 10.51 4.86 -7.42
CA ASN A 48 10.79 6.19 -7.97
C ASN A 48 9.79 6.56 -9.07
N GLU A 49 9.50 5.65 -10.00
CA GLU A 49 8.51 5.89 -11.06
C GLU A 49 7.11 6.12 -10.49
N LEU A 50 6.73 5.36 -9.44
CA LEU A 50 5.46 5.57 -8.75
C LEU A 50 5.39 6.98 -8.12
N GLN A 51 6.48 7.41 -7.48
CA GLN A 51 6.59 8.74 -6.88
C GLN A 51 6.54 9.85 -7.94
N GLU A 52 7.32 9.74 -9.01
CA GLU A 52 7.37 10.73 -10.10
C GLU A 52 6.02 10.88 -10.79
N ARG A 53 5.33 9.77 -11.06
CA ARG A 53 4.08 9.78 -11.83
C ARG A 53 2.85 10.11 -10.99
N PHE A 54 2.85 9.74 -9.71
CA PHE A 54 1.66 9.80 -8.87
C PHE A 54 1.82 10.55 -7.56
N GLY A 55 3.04 10.78 -7.07
CA GLY A 55 3.29 11.38 -5.76
C GLY A 55 2.73 12.79 -5.58
N GLY A 56 2.54 13.54 -6.67
CA GLY A 56 1.85 14.85 -6.64
C GLY A 56 0.31 14.78 -6.54
N LYS A 57 -0.29 13.59 -6.71
CA LYS A 57 -1.75 13.41 -6.77
C LYS A 57 -2.28 12.41 -5.74
N TYR A 58 -1.52 11.36 -5.47
CA TYR A 58 -1.84 10.33 -4.50
C TYR A 58 -0.67 10.21 -3.54
N ARG A 59 -0.99 10.10 -2.25
CA ARG A 59 0.01 9.78 -1.24
C ARG A 59 0.66 8.44 -1.57
N ILE A 60 1.98 8.38 -1.49
CA ILE A 60 2.75 7.15 -1.45
C ILE A 60 3.16 6.97 0.01
N PHE A 61 2.81 5.85 0.63
CA PHE A 61 3.19 5.60 2.02
C PHE A 61 4.69 5.31 2.11
N ASP A 62 5.34 5.92 3.11
CA ASP A 62 6.76 5.70 3.41
C ASP A 62 6.99 4.32 4.07
N HIS A 63 5.94 3.70 4.61
CA HIS A 63 6.01 2.36 5.16
C HIS A 63 6.17 1.32 4.06
N ILE A 64 7.39 0.80 3.95
CA ILE A 64 7.74 -0.26 3.01
C ILE A 64 7.47 -1.62 3.65
N ILE A 65 6.56 -2.41 3.06
CA ILE A 65 6.34 -3.79 3.49
C ILE A 65 7.35 -4.70 2.76
N ASN A 66 8.42 -5.07 3.44
CA ASN A 66 9.44 -5.96 2.90
C ASN A 66 8.91 -7.38 2.69
N ARG A 67 9.49 -8.09 1.71
CA ARG A 67 9.21 -9.52 1.52
C ARG A 67 9.64 -10.32 2.75
N SER A 68 8.79 -11.23 3.22
CA SER A 68 9.12 -12.14 4.33
C SER A 68 8.42 -13.48 4.14
N VAL A 69 9.14 -14.58 4.37
CA VAL A 69 8.57 -15.95 4.40
C VAL A 69 7.47 -16.09 5.45
N ARG A 70 7.53 -15.29 6.51
CA ARG A 70 6.56 -15.28 7.61
C ARG A 70 5.15 -14.88 7.16
N PHE A 71 5.03 -14.08 6.10
CA PHE A 71 3.72 -13.78 5.52
C PHE A 71 3.08 -15.00 4.85
N ALA A 72 3.89 -15.79 4.13
CA ALA A 72 3.40 -17.01 3.49
C ALA A 72 3.04 -18.08 4.54
N GLU A 73 3.85 -18.22 5.58
CA GLU A 73 3.55 -19.13 6.70
C GLU A 73 2.27 -18.72 7.44
N ALA A 74 2.11 -17.43 7.77
CA ALA A 74 0.91 -16.92 8.43
C ALA A 74 -0.35 -17.16 7.60
N ALA A 75 -0.29 -16.94 6.28
CA ALA A 75 -1.39 -17.23 5.37
C ALA A 75 -1.72 -18.73 5.32
N ALA A 76 -0.71 -19.60 5.29
CA ALA A 76 -0.90 -21.05 5.32
C ALA A 76 -1.51 -21.54 6.64
N ALA A 77 -1.17 -20.90 7.76
CA ALA A 77 -1.77 -21.17 9.07
C ALA A 77 -3.18 -20.58 9.25
N GLY A 78 -3.63 -19.72 8.33
CA GLY A 78 -4.92 -19.03 8.45
C GLY A 78 -4.94 -17.97 9.56
N GLU A 79 -3.78 -17.49 10.00
CA GLU A 79 -3.64 -16.55 11.10
C GLU A 79 -3.11 -15.18 10.65
N PRO A 80 -3.58 -14.07 11.24
CA PRO A 80 -2.99 -12.76 10.98
C PRO A 80 -1.50 -12.72 11.32
N ILE A 81 -0.71 -11.97 10.54
CA ILE A 81 0.72 -11.77 10.84
C ILE A 81 0.96 -11.20 12.25
N PHE A 82 -0.01 -10.44 12.77
CA PHE A 82 0.03 -9.82 14.10
C PHE A 82 -0.18 -10.79 15.25
N THR A 83 -0.67 -12.01 15.00
CA THR A 83 -0.76 -13.10 15.98
C THR A 83 0.36 -14.09 15.75
N TYR A 84 0.56 -14.51 14.49
CA TYR A 84 1.53 -15.51 14.08
C TYR A 84 3.00 -15.09 14.33
N ALA A 85 3.37 -13.87 13.93
CA ALA A 85 4.76 -13.40 14.00
C ALA A 85 4.86 -11.90 14.33
N LYS A 86 4.48 -11.52 15.55
CA LYS A 86 4.27 -10.12 15.97
C LYS A 86 5.51 -9.20 15.83
N GLY A 87 6.70 -9.74 16.04
CA GLY A 87 7.96 -8.97 16.11
C GLY A 87 8.72 -8.87 14.81
N VAL A 88 8.22 -9.41 13.71
CA VAL A 88 8.93 -9.39 12.42
C VAL A 88 8.79 -8.02 11.75
N PRO A 89 9.77 -7.57 10.96
CA PRO A 89 9.75 -6.23 10.36
C PRO A 89 8.46 -5.92 9.59
N GLY A 90 7.91 -6.91 8.87
CA GLY A 90 6.66 -6.74 8.15
C GLY A 90 5.43 -6.51 9.06
N ALA A 91 5.35 -7.20 10.20
CA ALA A 91 4.27 -6.98 11.16
C ALA A 91 4.35 -5.59 11.81
N LEU A 92 5.57 -5.14 12.14
CA LEU A 92 5.82 -3.81 12.69
C LEU A 92 5.48 -2.71 11.66
N ALA A 93 5.86 -2.89 10.40
CA ALA A 93 5.55 -1.95 9.33
C ALA A 93 4.03 -1.81 9.09
N TYR A 94 3.29 -2.92 9.11
CA TYR A 94 1.82 -2.86 9.05
C TYR A 94 1.20 -2.17 10.27
N ARG A 95 1.76 -2.34 11.47
CA ARG A 95 1.28 -1.62 12.68
C ARG A 95 1.52 -0.12 12.57
N ALA A 96 2.69 0.29 12.11
CA ALA A 96 3.01 1.70 11.90
C ALA A 96 2.06 2.34 10.87
N LEU A 97 1.84 1.66 9.75
CA LEU A 97 0.87 2.08 8.74
C LEU A 97 -0.55 2.22 9.30
N ALA A 98 -0.99 1.27 10.13
CA ALA A 98 -2.31 1.36 10.76
C ALA A 98 -2.41 2.59 11.69
N GLN A 99 -1.37 2.88 12.47
CA GLN A 99 -1.33 4.06 13.34
C GLN A 99 -1.34 5.37 12.54
N GLU A 100 -0.60 5.42 11.43
CA GLU A 100 -0.57 6.56 10.52
C GLU A 100 -1.97 6.82 9.94
N ILE A 101 -2.62 5.79 9.38
CA ILE A 101 -3.97 5.90 8.79
C ILE A 101 -5.01 6.33 9.84
N LEU A 102 -4.94 5.79 11.06
CA LEU A 102 -5.87 6.17 12.14
C LEU A 102 -5.70 7.64 12.53
N SER A 103 -4.45 8.10 12.61
CA SER A 103 -4.14 9.50 12.93
C SER A 103 -4.70 10.45 11.86
N ASP A 104 -4.55 10.09 10.59
CA ASP A 104 -5.11 10.88 9.48
C ASP A 104 -6.64 10.88 9.47
N GLY A 105 -7.25 9.75 9.84
CA GLY A 105 -8.71 9.60 9.94
C GLY A 105 -9.34 10.43 11.05
N THR A 106 -8.63 10.66 12.15
CA THR A 106 -9.11 11.48 13.27
C THR A 106 -9.19 12.99 12.97
N GLY A 107 -8.51 13.48 11.92
CA GLY A 107 -8.59 14.88 11.49
C GLY A 107 -9.67 15.20 10.45
N ARG A 108 -10.31 14.21 9.84
CA ARG A 108 -11.20 14.41 8.67
C ARG A 108 -12.69 14.18 8.92
N LYS A 109 -13.10 13.93 10.17
CA LYS A 109 -14.51 13.87 10.61
C LYS A 109 -14.82 14.96 11.63
N ARG A 110 -15.02 16.19 11.16
CA ARG A 110 -15.81 17.28 11.77
C ARG A 110 -15.75 18.47 10.81
N GLY A 111 -16.72 18.56 9.91
CA GLY A 111 -16.88 19.63 8.93
C GLY A 111 -18.07 19.33 8.06
#